data_AF-A0A7K2TVF5-F1
#
_entry.id   AF-A0A7K2TVF5-F1
#
_cell.length_a   1.000
_cell.length_b   1.000
_cell.length_c   1.000
_cell.angle_alpha   90.00
_cell.angle_beta   90.00
_cell.angle_gamma   90.00
#
_symmetry.space_group_name_H-M   'P 1'
#
loop_
_entity.id
_entity.type
_entity.pdbx_description
1 polymer ?
#
loop_
_entity_poly.entity_id
_entity_poly.type
_entity_poly.pdbx_seq_one_letter_code
_entity_poly.pdbx_strand_id
1 'polypeptide(L)'
;MQKGTNVAVPARAVRVELGWRAAPGAPDVDASALLLVSGKVRGDADFVFYNQPAHASGAVRHEGKRTTGGTVTDTLTVDFGRMEPAVERVVVAASADGGTFGRVAGLYVRVVDQSTGAELARFESADATVETAFILGELYLRQGAWKFRAVGQGYDTGLGGLATDFGISVDEPRQQPATPPAAPQQAPYAPQASPPPRPSAAPASPPPPAPQPVRLTKVTLTKEAPSVSLTKQGGTSGALRVNLNWETRKQFKGWGAKLGRAVATHADLDLDLCALYELTDGRKGVVQALGNAFGSLAQPPYIHLDGDDRTGALSTGENLTVNLDHKDRLRRVLIFVTIYEGARSFADLHATVTLQPQNGAAIDFSLDECTVPSTVCALALITDDGGGGLTVRREARYLVPERGVSPQRTVDAAYGWGMNWTPGRK
;
A
#
# COMPACT_ATOMS: atom_id res chain seq x y z
N MET A 1 -32.99 -11.69 8.20
CA MET A 1 -33.60 -10.34 8.28
C MET A 1 -33.59 -9.70 6.89
N GLN A 2 -34.49 -8.76 6.59
CA GLN A 2 -34.56 -8.09 5.28
C GLN A 2 -33.73 -6.80 5.25
N LYS A 3 -33.37 -6.34 4.05
CA LYS A 3 -32.72 -5.04 3.83
C LYS A 3 -33.51 -3.91 4.52
N GLY A 4 -32.80 -3.00 5.18
CA GLY A 4 -33.38 -1.87 5.94
C GLY A 4 -33.86 -2.22 7.36
N THR A 5 -34.02 -3.49 7.71
CA THR A 5 -34.46 -3.89 9.06
C THR A 5 -33.34 -3.72 10.09
N ASN A 6 -33.71 -3.50 11.36
CA ASN A 6 -32.75 -3.41 12.46
C ASN A 6 -33.18 -4.24 13.68
N VAL A 7 -32.19 -4.69 14.46
CA VAL A 7 -32.37 -5.47 15.68
C VAL A 7 -31.45 -4.94 16.78
N ALA A 8 -31.87 -5.07 18.04
CA ALA A 8 -31.02 -4.72 19.18
C ALA A 8 -29.84 -5.71 19.31
N VAL A 9 -28.70 -5.22 19.77
CA VAL A 9 -27.50 -6.02 20.04
C VAL A 9 -27.20 -5.93 21.54
N PRO A 10 -27.83 -6.78 22.38
CA PRO A 10 -27.69 -6.71 23.84
C PRO A 10 -26.42 -7.40 24.35
N ALA A 11 -25.34 -7.39 23.54
CA ALA A 11 -24.07 -8.02 23.86
C ALA A 11 -23.01 -6.95 24.12
N ARG A 12 -22.06 -7.24 25.02
CA ARG A 12 -20.89 -6.36 25.25
C ARG A 12 -19.95 -6.38 24.05
N ALA A 13 -19.80 -7.53 23.42
CA ALA A 13 -18.95 -7.72 22.26
C ALA A 13 -19.59 -8.73 21.30
N VAL A 14 -19.34 -8.56 20.00
CA VAL A 14 -19.89 -9.40 18.94
C VAL A 14 -18.82 -9.82 17.94
N ARG A 15 -19.03 -10.99 17.31
CA ARG A 15 -18.41 -11.36 16.05
C ARG A 15 -19.35 -11.00 14.91
N VAL A 16 -18.89 -10.21 13.97
CA VAL A 16 -19.55 -9.97 12.70
C VAL A 16 -18.88 -10.84 11.66
N GLU A 17 -19.63 -11.79 11.11
CA GLU A 17 -19.11 -12.79 10.19
C GLU A 17 -19.74 -12.60 8.83
N LEU A 18 -18.91 -12.32 7.83
CA LEU A 18 -19.29 -12.31 6.42
C LEU A 18 -19.05 -13.70 5.88
N GLY A 19 -20.00 -14.29 5.15
CA GLY A 19 -19.81 -15.61 4.58
C GLY A 19 -20.33 -15.72 3.15
N TRP A 20 -19.68 -16.59 2.37
CA TRP A 20 -20.03 -16.88 0.98
C TRP A 20 -19.54 -18.27 0.59
N ARG A 21 -20.05 -18.80 -0.54
CA ARG A 21 -19.60 -20.09 -1.08
C ARG A 21 -18.33 -19.91 -1.89
N ALA A 22 -17.33 -20.75 -1.60
CA ALA A 22 -16.16 -20.89 -2.45
C ALA A 22 -16.57 -21.53 -3.79
N ALA A 23 -16.11 -20.96 -4.90
CA ALA A 23 -16.23 -21.56 -6.21
C ALA A 23 -14.96 -21.28 -7.03
N PRO A 24 -14.52 -22.18 -7.93
CA PRO A 24 -13.37 -21.94 -8.79
C PRO A 24 -13.56 -20.68 -9.64
N GLY A 25 -12.58 -19.77 -9.61
CA GLY A 25 -12.63 -18.49 -10.33
C GLY A 25 -13.65 -17.48 -9.77
N ALA A 26 -14.24 -17.74 -8.61
CA ALA A 26 -15.04 -16.73 -7.90
C ALA A 26 -14.12 -15.65 -7.29
N PRO A 27 -14.59 -14.39 -7.22
CA PRO A 27 -13.83 -13.31 -6.60
C PRO A 27 -13.47 -13.61 -5.14
N ASP A 28 -12.29 -13.15 -4.73
CA ASP A 28 -11.91 -13.14 -3.32
C ASP A 28 -12.60 -11.97 -2.61
N VAL A 29 -13.28 -12.24 -1.50
CA VAL A 29 -14.05 -11.23 -0.76
C VAL A 29 -13.40 -10.94 0.58
N ASP A 30 -13.17 -9.68 0.93
CA ASP A 30 -12.63 -9.26 2.23
C ASP A 30 -13.65 -8.43 3.02
N ALA A 31 -13.75 -8.71 4.32
CA ALA A 31 -14.48 -7.91 5.28
C ALA A 31 -13.66 -6.70 5.74
N SER A 32 -14.34 -5.59 5.96
CA SER A 32 -13.76 -4.39 6.57
C SER A 32 -14.79 -3.65 7.44
N ALA A 33 -14.29 -2.80 8.33
CA ALA A 33 -15.09 -2.00 9.25
C ALA A 33 -14.64 -0.53 9.25
N LEU A 34 -15.60 0.40 9.15
CA LEU A 34 -15.34 1.83 9.29
C LEU A 34 -15.98 2.33 10.59
N LEU A 35 -15.17 2.89 11.49
CA LEU A 35 -15.62 3.51 12.73
C LEU A 35 -15.95 4.98 12.48
N LEU A 36 -17.20 5.36 12.71
CA LEU A 36 -17.71 6.67 12.32
C LEU A 36 -18.00 7.55 13.54
N VAL A 37 -17.53 8.79 13.44
CA VAL A 37 -17.78 9.91 14.34
C VAL A 37 -18.49 10.99 13.55
N SER A 38 -19.72 11.34 13.93
CA SER A 38 -20.56 12.29 13.17
C SER A 38 -20.73 11.88 11.70
N GLY A 39 -20.97 10.59 11.48
CA GLY A 39 -21.21 10.01 10.15
C GLY A 39 -19.98 9.77 9.26
N LYS A 40 -18.77 10.17 9.65
CA LYS A 40 -17.52 9.99 8.88
C LYS A 40 -16.41 9.36 9.73
N VAL A 41 -15.39 8.77 9.09
CA VAL A 41 -14.16 8.39 9.81
C VAL A 41 -13.33 9.62 10.17
N ARG A 42 -12.53 9.55 11.24
CA ARG A 42 -11.60 10.64 11.62
C ARG A 42 -10.28 10.59 10.84
N GLY A 43 -9.91 9.41 10.35
CA GLY A 43 -8.60 9.11 9.79
C GLY A 43 -8.52 7.66 9.29
N ASP A 44 -7.42 7.30 8.62
CA ASP A 44 -7.15 5.92 8.19
C ASP A 44 -7.16 4.92 9.38
N ALA A 45 -6.82 5.41 10.58
CA ALA A 45 -6.85 4.62 11.81
C ALA A 45 -8.25 4.05 12.14
N ASP A 46 -9.33 4.72 11.72
CA ASP A 46 -10.72 4.31 11.93
C ASP A 46 -11.22 3.30 10.87
N PHE A 47 -10.34 2.85 9.97
CA PHE A 47 -10.64 1.83 8.97
C PHE A 47 -9.91 0.52 9.31
N VAL A 48 -10.67 -0.52 9.67
CA VAL A 48 -10.14 -1.85 10.02
C VAL A 48 -10.40 -2.82 8.89
N PHE A 49 -9.35 -3.49 8.42
CA PHE A 49 -9.40 -4.46 7.32
C PHE A 49 -8.17 -5.38 7.40
N TYR A 50 -8.02 -6.34 6.49
CA TYR A 50 -6.95 -7.35 6.58
C TYR A 50 -5.51 -6.77 6.72
N ASN A 51 -5.21 -5.59 6.15
CA ASN A 51 -3.89 -4.95 6.26
C ASN A 51 -3.75 -4.00 7.46
N GLN A 52 -4.87 -3.63 8.08
CA GLN A 52 -4.91 -2.90 9.34
C GLN A 52 -5.87 -3.64 10.28
N PRO A 53 -5.45 -4.81 10.82
CA PRO A 53 -6.37 -5.78 11.40
C PRO A 53 -6.88 -5.37 12.78
N ALA A 54 -6.46 -4.24 13.34
CA ALA A 54 -6.96 -3.78 14.63
C ALA A 54 -7.03 -2.26 14.69
N HIS A 55 -8.12 -1.75 15.26
CA HIS A 55 -8.22 -0.36 15.67
C HIS A 55 -7.34 -0.10 16.92
N ALA A 56 -6.77 1.10 17.05
CA ALA A 56 -5.86 1.44 18.15
C ALA A 56 -6.48 1.28 19.55
N SER A 57 -7.79 1.53 19.69
CA SER A 57 -8.52 1.29 20.96
C SER A 57 -8.73 -0.20 21.29
N GLY A 58 -8.48 -1.09 20.33
CA GLY A 58 -8.80 -2.51 20.42
C GLY A 58 -10.31 -2.82 20.40
N ALA A 59 -11.15 -1.84 20.07
CA ALA A 59 -12.60 -2.01 19.98
C ALA A 59 -13.05 -2.78 18.74
N VAL A 60 -12.29 -2.76 17.65
CA VAL A 60 -12.59 -3.50 16.42
C VAL A 60 -11.33 -4.21 15.94
N ARG A 61 -11.46 -5.48 15.55
CA ARG A 61 -10.37 -6.28 14.99
C ARG A 61 -10.87 -7.17 13.86
N HIS A 62 -10.05 -7.35 12.84
CA HIS A 62 -10.20 -8.33 11.78
C HIS A 62 -9.42 -9.59 12.17
N GLU A 63 -10.12 -10.72 12.20
CA GLU A 63 -9.57 -12.02 12.61
C GLU A 63 -9.13 -12.87 11.41
N GLY A 64 -9.52 -12.47 10.20
CA GLY A 64 -9.19 -13.18 8.97
C GLY A 64 -10.22 -14.20 8.50
N LYS A 65 -9.87 -14.82 7.39
CA LYS A 65 -10.72 -15.76 6.64
C LYS A 65 -10.52 -17.19 7.10
N ARG A 66 -11.61 -17.95 7.10
CA ARG A 66 -11.63 -19.40 7.31
C ARG A 66 -12.53 -20.07 6.31
N THR A 67 -12.07 -21.17 5.71
CA THR A 67 -12.89 -21.99 4.82
C THR A 67 -13.28 -23.29 5.52
N THR A 68 -14.59 -23.55 5.62
CA THR A 68 -15.14 -24.80 6.19
C THR A 68 -16.26 -25.30 5.29
N GLY A 69 -16.16 -26.55 4.82
CA GLY A 69 -17.25 -27.19 4.04
C GLY A 69 -17.64 -26.41 2.77
N GLY A 70 -16.68 -25.77 2.10
CA GLY A 70 -16.93 -24.96 0.90
C GLY A 70 -17.56 -23.59 1.16
N THR A 71 -17.75 -23.21 2.42
CA THR A 71 -18.13 -21.84 2.82
C THR A 71 -16.89 -21.13 3.33
N VAL A 72 -16.61 -19.95 2.79
CA VAL A 72 -15.59 -19.04 3.30
C VAL A 72 -16.28 -18.07 4.24
N THR A 73 -15.66 -17.82 5.40
CA THR A 73 -16.12 -16.84 6.38
C THR A 73 -14.98 -15.89 6.71
N ASP A 74 -15.22 -14.58 6.65
CA ASP A 74 -14.31 -13.55 7.13
C ASP A 74 -14.90 -12.87 8.37
N THR A 75 -14.09 -12.68 9.40
CA THR A 75 -14.57 -12.36 10.75
C THR A 75 -14.01 -11.04 11.28
N LEU A 76 -14.91 -10.18 11.76
CA LEU A 76 -14.61 -8.98 12.52
C LEU A 76 -15.09 -9.15 13.97
N THR A 77 -14.28 -8.79 14.95
CA THR A 77 -14.68 -8.66 16.36
C THR A 77 -14.95 -7.21 16.70
N VAL A 78 -16.00 -6.93 17.46
CA VAL A 78 -16.37 -5.58 17.93
C VAL A 78 -16.67 -5.64 19.43
N ASP A 79 -15.86 -4.98 20.26
CA ASP A 79 -16.07 -4.80 21.70
C ASP A 79 -16.60 -3.39 21.98
N PHE A 80 -17.91 -3.29 22.24
CA PHE A 80 -18.56 -2.03 22.54
C PHE A 80 -18.09 -1.41 23.87
N GLY A 81 -17.54 -2.23 24.78
CA GLY A 81 -17.00 -1.74 26.05
C GLY A 81 -15.63 -1.07 25.92
N ARG A 82 -14.95 -1.22 24.78
CA ARG A 82 -13.72 -0.51 24.43
C ARG A 82 -13.94 0.61 23.41
N MET A 83 -15.17 0.75 22.93
CA MET A 83 -15.52 1.77 21.93
C MET A 83 -15.41 3.16 22.55
N GLU A 84 -14.73 4.06 21.85
CA GLU A 84 -14.63 5.45 22.27
C GLU A 84 -16.03 6.11 22.24
N PRO A 85 -16.37 6.98 23.21
CA PRO A 85 -17.70 7.62 23.26
C PRO A 85 -18.08 8.42 22.01
N ALA A 86 -17.10 8.88 21.24
CA ALA A 86 -17.32 9.63 20.00
C ALA A 86 -17.78 8.74 18.83
N VAL A 87 -17.50 7.43 18.87
CA VAL A 87 -17.88 6.50 17.80
C VAL A 87 -19.32 6.06 18.00
N GLU A 88 -20.19 6.50 17.11
CA GLU A 88 -21.63 6.24 17.17
C GLU A 88 -22.07 5.15 16.19
N ARG A 89 -21.20 4.76 15.25
CA ARG A 89 -21.54 3.80 14.20
C ARG A 89 -20.30 3.07 13.69
N VAL A 90 -20.46 1.78 13.41
CA VAL A 90 -19.47 0.92 12.75
C VAL A 90 -20.12 0.34 11.49
N VAL A 91 -19.66 0.78 10.33
CA VAL A 91 -20.12 0.25 9.04
C VAL A 91 -19.36 -1.03 8.73
N VAL A 92 -20.07 -2.06 8.30
CA VAL A 92 -19.51 -3.36 7.90
C VAL A 92 -19.57 -3.45 6.38
N ALA A 93 -18.40 -3.40 5.76
CA ALA A 93 -18.23 -3.42 4.32
C ALA A 93 -17.55 -4.70 3.84
N ALA A 94 -17.73 -5.01 2.57
CA ALA A 94 -17.10 -6.09 1.84
C ALA A 94 -16.50 -5.53 0.55
N SER A 95 -15.35 -6.04 0.12
CA SER A 95 -14.76 -5.74 -1.19
C SER A 95 -14.40 -7.04 -1.91
N ALA A 96 -14.55 -7.07 -3.23
CA ALA A 96 -14.26 -8.21 -4.08
C ALA A 96 -13.03 -7.94 -4.97
N ASP A 97 -12.14 -8.93 -5.10
CA ASP A 97 -10.98 -8.91 -5.99
C ASP A 97 -11.05 -10.07 -6.99
N GLY A 98 -10.60 -9.84 -8.23
CA GLY A 98 -10.73 -10.81 -9.33
C GLY A 98 -12.14 -10.91 -9.95
N GLY A 99 -13.06 -9.97 -9.65
CA GLY A 99 -14.37 -9.87 -10.30
C GLY A 99 -15.44 -9.14 -9.47
N THR A 100 -16.72 -9.27 -9.86
CA THR A 100 -17.85 -8.57 -9.22
C THR A 100 -18.61 -9.47 -8.23
N PHE A 101 -19.32 -8.86 -7.28
CA PHE A 101 -20.13 -9.59 -6.30
C PHE A 101 -21.26 -10.43 -6.92
N GLY A 102 -21.70 -10.14 -8.16
CA GLY A 102 -22.64 -11.00 -8.89
C GLY A 102 -22.13 -12.42 -9.18
N ARG A 103 -20.82 -12.66 -9.06
CA ARG A 103 -20.21 -14.00 -9.15
C ARG A 103 -20.02 -14.68 -7.80
N VAL A 104 -20.31 -13.98 -6.69
CA VAL A 104 -20.14 -14.49 -5.33
C VAL A 104 -21.45 -15.09 -4.86
N ALA A 105 -21.52 -16.41 -4.78
CA ALA A 105 -22.73 -17.12 -4.40
C ALA A 105 -22.94 -17.15 -2.88
N GLY A 106 -24.16 -16.87 -2.44
CA GLY A 106 -24.58 -17.03 -1.04
C GLY A 106 -23.92 -16.04 -0.07
N LEU A 107 -23.69 -14.81 -0.51
CA LEU A 107 -23.13 -13.74 0.33
C LEU A 107 -24.10 -13.40 1.48
N TYR A 108 -23.61 -13.43 2.71
CA TYR A 108 -24.36 -13.01 3.89
C TYR A 108 -23.47 -12.29 4.90
N VAL A 109 -24.10 -11.55 5.81
CA VAL A 109 -23.50 -11.07 7.05
C VAL A 109 -24.33 -11.57 8.23
N ARG A 110 -23.67 -11.99 9.30
CA ARG A 110 -24.32 -12.29 10.57
C ARG A 110 -23.60 -11.65 11.74
N VAL A 111 -24.35 -11.38 12.80
CA VAL A 111 -23.85 -10.84 14.06
C VAL A 111 -24.08 -11.90 15.13
N VAL A 112 -23.01 -12.31 15.78
CA VAL A 112 -22.99 -13.36 16.80
C VAL A 112 -22.51 -12.75 18.11
N ASP A 113 -23.22 -13.00 19.20
CA ASP A 113 -22.76 -12.66 20.54
C ASP A 113 -21.45 -13.40 20.85
N GLN A 114 -20.38 -12.65 21.16
CA GLN A 114 -19.07 -13.25 21.36
C GLN A 114 -19.01 -14.15 22.61
N SER A 115 -19.82 -13.86 23.63
CA SER A 115 -19.83 -14.57 24.91
C SER A 115 -20.67 -15.84 24.90
N THR A 116 -21.86 -15.77 24.28
CA THR A 116 -22.82 -16.89 24.27
C THR A 116 -22.77 -17.70 22.98
N GLY A 117 -22.23 -17.14 21.90
CA GLY A 117 -22.26 -17.74 20.57
C GLY A 117 -23.63 -17.66 19.90
N ALA A 118 -24.61 -16.96 20.48
CA ALA A 118 -25.95 -16.81 19.91
C ALA A 118 -25.93 -15.91 18.67
N GLU A 119 -26.58 -16.34 17.59
CA GLU A 119 -26.78 -15.51 16.40
C GLU A 119 -27.87 -14.45 16.70
N LEU A 120 -27.47 -13.18 16.73
CA LEU A 120 -28.34 -12.04 17.04
C LEU A 120 -29.00 -11.48 15.77
N ALA A 121 -28.31 -11.57 14.64
CA ALA A 121 -28.77 -11.04 13.37
C ALA A 121 -28.15 -11.82 12.21
N ARG A 122 -28.90 -11.95 11.10
CA ARG A 122 -28.39 -12.47 9.83
C ARG A 122 -29.10 -11.81 8.66
N PHE A 123 -28.34 -11.28 7.72
CA PHE A 123 -28.81 -10.69 6.47
C PHE A 123 -28.14 -11.42 5.30
N GLU A 124 -28.95 -11.89 4.35
CA GLU A 124 -28.47 -12.51 3.12
C GLU A 124 -28.59 -11.49 1.99
N SER A 125 -27.49 -11.28 1.27
CA SER A 125 -27.43 -10.36 0.15
C SER A 125 -27.74 -11.12 -1.14
N ALA A 126 -28.87 -10.82 -1.76
CA ALA A 126 -29.27 -11.39 -3.05
C ALA A 126 -29.17 -10.38 -4.21
N ASP A 127 -28.92 -9.11 -3.91
CA ASP A 127 -29.08 -8.00 -4.86
C ASP A 127 -27.76 -7.59 -5.55
N ALA A 128 -26.66 -8.31 -5.30
CA ALA A 128 -25.36 -7.93 -5.84
C ALA A 128 -25.23 -8.33 -7.31
N THR A 129 -24.73 -7.42 -8.13
CA THR A 129 -24.61 -7.53 -9.58
C THR A 129 -23.20 -7.16 -10.05
N VAL A 130 -23.00 -5.91 -10.46
CA VAL A 130 -21.76 -5.39 -11.07
C VAL A 130 -20.80 -4.79 -10.03
N GLU A 131 -21.21 -4.72 -8.78
CA GLU A 131 -20.49 -4.00 -7.74
C GLU A 131 -19.25 -4.76 -7.27
N THR A 132 -18.22 -4.02 -6.88
CA THR A 132 -16.94 -4.54 -6.37
C THR A 132 -16.70 -4.16 -4.90
N ALA A 133 -17.55 -3.30 -4.33
CA ALA A 133 -17.68 -3.09 -2.90
C ALA A 133 -19.15 -3.11 -2.45
N PHE A 134 -19.38 -3.42 -1.18
CA PHE A 134 -20.72 -3.63 -0.64
C PHE A 134 -20.79 -3.26 0.84
N ILE A 135 -21.79 -2.49 1.26
CA ILE A 135 -22.14 -2.33 2.67
C ILE A 135 -23.20 -3.37 3.01
N LEU A 136 -22.83 -4.36 3.81
CA LEU A 136 -23.74 -5.43 4.22
C LEU A 136 -24.60 -5.00 5.42
N GLY A 137 -24.03 -4.23 6.34
CA GLY A 137 -24.75 -3.74 7.50
C GLY A 137 -23.99 -2.67 8.28
N GLU A 138 -24.65 -2.15 9.31
CA GLU A 138 -24.05 -1.18 10.24
C GLU A 138 -24.47 -1.50 11.68
N LEU A 139 -23.51 -1.44 12.60
CA LEU A 139 -23.76 -1.37 14.03
C LEU A 139 -23.86 0.11 14.40
N TYR A 140 -24.91 0.53 15.09
CA TYR A 140 -25.08 1.94 15.44
C TYR A 140 -25.67 2.10 16.84
N LEU A 141 -25.24 3.16 17.52
CA LEU A 141 -25.70 3.52 18.85
C LEU A 141 -26.96 4.37 18.74
N ARG A 142 -28.03 3.96 19.43
CA ARG A 142 -29.26 4.75 19.53
C ARG A 142 -29.82 4.66 20.94
N GLN A 143 -30.02 5.83 21.56
CA GLN A 143 -30.55 5.92 22.94
C GLN A 143 -29.75 5.07 23.94
N GLY A 144 -28.42 5.06 23.80
CA GLY A 144 -27.52 4.30 24.68
C GLY A 144 -27.45 2.79 24.41
N ALA A 145 -28.17 2.27 23.42
CA ALA A 145 -28.14 0.86 23.04
C ALA A 145 -27.60 0.66 21.62
N TRP A 146 -26.72 -0.31 21.44
CA TRP A 146 -26.23 -0.73 20.14
C TRP A 146 -27.29 -1.55 19.40
N LYS A 147 -27.42 -1.29 18.09
CA LYS A 147 -28.33 -1.99 17.20
C LYS A 147 -27.59 -2.35 15.91
N PHE A 148 -28.00 -3.43 15.27
CA PHE A 148 -27.54 -3.78 13.93
C PHE A 148 -28.62 -3.46 12.91
N ARG A 149 -28.25 -2.87 11.77
CA ARG A 149 -29.13 -2.66 10.61
C ARG A 149 -28.56 -3.36 9.39
N ALA A 150 -29.41 -4.09 8.68
CA ALA A 150 -29.08 -4.62 7.35
C ALA A 150 -29.18 -3.50 6.31
N VAL A 151 -28.12 -3.27 5.54
CA VAL A 151 -28.04 -2.14 4.58
C VAL A 151 -28.12 -2.63 3.15
N GLY A 152 -27.25 -3.56 2.74
CA GLY A 152 -27.25 -4.14 1.40
C GLY A 152 -27.10 -3.13 0.27
N GLN A 153 -26.14 -2.22 0.37
CA GLN A 153 -25.85 -1.20 -0.65
C GLN A 153 -24.55 -1.53 -1.38
N GLY A 154 -24.61 -1.67 -2.71
CA GLY A 154 -23.44 -1.92 -3.54
C GLY A 154 -22.80 -0.64 -4.09
N TYR A 155 -21.53 -0.77 -4.47
CA TYR A 155 -20.68 0.27 -5.05
C TYR A 155 -19.97 -0.29 -6.30
N ASP A 156 -20.30 0.25 -7.47
CA ASP A 156 -19.67 -0.06 -8.75
C ASP A 156 -18.27 0.56 -8.88
N THR A 157 -18.05 1.71 -8.24
CA THR A 157 -16.74 2.36 -8.04
C THR A 157 -15.82 1.64 -7.05
N GLY A 158 -16.26 0.50 -6.51
CA GLY A 158 -15.48 -0.32 -5.59
C GLY A 158 -15.17 0.34 -4.25
N LEU A 159 -14.17 -0.20 -3.57
CA LEU A 159 -13.84 0.19 -2.19
C LEU A 159 -13.43 1.66 -2.09
N GLY A 160 -12.80 2.22 -3.13
CA GLY A 160 -12.40 3.62 -3.17
C GLY A 160 -13.59 4.59 -3.14
N GLY A 161 -14.65 4.33 -3.91
CA GLY A 161 -15.87 5.15 -3.85
C GLY A 161 -16.62 5.00 -2.52
N LEU A 162 -16.71 3.78 -1.99
CA LEU A 162 -17.27 3.53 -0.66
C LEU A 162 -16.51 4.30 0.41
N ALA A 163 -15.18 4.25 0.38
CA ALA A 163 -14.32 4.96 1.33
C ALA A 163 -14.55 6.49 1.25
N THR A 164 -14.72 7.03 0.03
CA THR A 164 -14.99 8.45 -0.23
C THR A 164 -16.29 8.93 0.42
N ASP A 165 -17.37 8.14 0.33
CA ASP A 165 -18.66 8.47 0.96
C ASP A 165 -18.56 8.63 2.48
N PHE A 166 -17.65 7.88 3.13
CA PHE A 166 -17.42 7.95 4.58
C PHE A 166 -16.30 8.92 4.99
N GLY A 167 -15.87 9.78 4.06
CA GLY A 167 -14.92 10.85 4.33
C GLY A 167 -13.45 10.48 4.14
N ILE A 168 -13.17 9.33 3.53
CA ILE A 168 -11.82 8.91 3.18
C ILE A 168 -11.51 9.33 1.74
N SER A 169 -10.62 10.29 1.54
CA SER A 169 -10.19 10.72 0.21
C SER A 169 -9.24 9.69 -0.38
N VAL A 170 -9.57 9.13 -1.54
CA VAL A 170 -8.60 8.37 -2.35
C VAL A 170 -7.81 9.40 -3.16
N ASP A 171 -6.48 9.43 -3.05
CA ASP A 171 -5.67 10.30 -3.91
C ASP A 171 -5.77 9.79 -5.37
N GLU A 172 -6.61 10.42 -6.18
CA GLU A 172 -6.43 10.47 -7.63
C GLU A 172 -5.35 11.54 -7.92
N PRO A 173 -4.32 11.27 -8.73
CA PRO A 173 -3.39 12.32 -9.11
C PRO A 173 -4.17 13.40 -9.84
N ARG A 174 -4.07 14.63 -9.31
CA ARG A 174 -4.43 15.83 -10.05
C ARG A 174 -3.64 15.80 -11.36
N GLN A 175 -4.34 15.68 -12.49
CA GLN A 175 -3.78 16.07 -13.78
C GLN A 175 -3.25 17.50 -13.62
N GLN A 176 -1.94 17.63 -13.63
CA GLN A 176 -1.27 18.91 -13.62
C GLN A 176 -1.63 19.60 -14.94
N PRO A 177 -2.32 20.76 -14.94
CA PRO A 177 -2.57 21.48 -16.18
C PRO A 177 -1.22 21.79 -16.82
N ALA A 178 -1.09 21.47 -18.11
CA ALA A 178 0.11 21.76 -18.88
C ALA A 178 0.54 23.22 -18.69
N THR A 179 1.82 23.42 -18.38
CA THR A 179 2.45 24.73 -18.30
C THR A 179 2.22 25.49 -19.62
N PRO A 180 1.65 26.70 -19.61
CA PRO A 180 1.58 27.53 -20.81
C PRO A 180 2.99 27.86 -21.33
N PRO A 181 3.18 28.04 -22.65
CA PRO A 181 4.49 28.35 -23.21
C PRO A 181 5.00 29.69 -22.66
N ALA A 182 6.30 29.75 -22.40
CA ALA A 182 6.98 30.95 -21.93
C ALA A 182 6.78 32.13 -22.90
N ALA A 183 6.31 33.27 -22.38
CA ALA A 183 6.24 34.52 -23.12
C ALA A 183 7.66 35.11 -23.32
N PRO A 184 7.92 35.87 -24.40
CA PRO A 184 9.25 36.41 -24.70
C PRO A 184 9.69 37.46 -23.67
N GLN A 185 10.95 37.39 -23.26
CA GLN A 185 11.59 38.36 -22.37
C GLN A 185 11.60 39.77 -22.98
N GLN A 186 11.06 40.74 -22.25
CA GLN A 186 11.23 42.17 -22.55
C GLN A 186 12.48 42.74 -21.86
N ALA A 187 13.15 43.65 -22.56
CA ALA A 187 14.37 44.36 -22.18
C ALA A 187 14.16 45.34 -20.98
N PRO A 188 15.23 45.80 -20.31
CA PRO A 188 15.16 46.33 -18.94
C PRO A 188 14.67 47.79 -18.89
N TYR A 189 13.77 48.08 -17.95
CA TYR A 189 13.37 49.44 -17.57
C TYR A 189 14.05 49.87 -16.25
N ALA A 190 14.41 51.16 -16.20
CA ALA A 190 15.10 51.87 -15.12
C ALA A 190 14.30 51.91 -13.79
N PRO A 191 14.95 52.15 -12.63
CA PRO A 191 14.31 52.05 -11.32
C PRO A 191 13.39 53.24 -11.01
N GLN A 192 12.15 52.96 -10.59
CA GLN A 192 11.25 53.94 -9.96
C GLN A 192 11.14 53.68 -8.45
N ALA A 193 11.03 54.77 -7.68
CA ALA A 193 11.04 54.80 -6.23
C ALA A 193 9.70 54.38 -5.59
N SER A 194 9.79 53.68 -4.45
CA SER A 194 8.65 53.19 -3.65
C SER A 194 8.06 54.29 -2.74
N PRO A 195 6.72 54.35 -2.55
CA PRO A 195 6.09 55.22 -1.56
C PRO A 195 6.10 54.61 -0.13
N PRO A 196 5.94 55.45 0.93
CA PRO A 196 6.15 55.03 2.32
C PRO A 196 4.99 54.21 2.92
N PRO A 197 5.25 53.43 3.99
CA PRO A 197 4.25 52.53 4.59
C PRO A 197 3.24 53.27 5.48
N ARG A 198 1.99 52.81 5.46
CA ARG A 198 0.95 53.18 6.44
C ARG A 198 1.02 52.27 7.68
N PRO A 199 0.61 52.76 8.87
CA PRO A 199 0.74 52.03 10.13
C PRO A 199 -0.22 50.83 10.24
N SER A 200 0.29 49.76 10.84
CA SER A 200 -0.34 48.45 11.02
C SER A 200 -1.46 48.48 12.06
N ALA A 201 -2.64 47.96 11.72
CA ALA A 201 -3.67 47.58 12.68
C ALA A 201 -3.41 46.15 13.18
N ALA A 202 -3.65 45.93 14.48
CA ALA A 202 -3.39 44.66 15.16
C ALA A 202 -4.10 43.46 14.50
N PRO A 203 -3.45 42.28 14.39
CA PRO A 203 -4.06 41.11 13.80
C PRO A 203 -5.09 40.49 14.75
N ALA A 204 -6.32 40.32 14.26
CA ALA A 204 -7.33 39.47 14.88
C ALA A 204 -6.91 37.99 14.79
N SER A 205 -7.23 37.22 15.83
CA SER A 205 -6.97 35.79 15.94
C SER A 205 -7.56 35.02 14.75
N PRO A 206 -6.83 34.06 14.15
CA PRO A 206 -7.37 33.25 13.06
C PRO A 206 -8.51 32.34 13.57
N PRO A 207 -9.56 32.09 12.76
CA PRO A 207 -10.59 31.11 13.09
C PRO A 207 -9.97 29.70 13.17
N PRO A 208 -10.57 28.78 13.96
CA PRO A 208 -10.10 27.41 14.06
C PRO A 208 -10.10 26.73 12.67
N PRO A 209 -9.11 25.88 12.37
CA PRO A 209 -9.02 25.23 11.07
C PRO A 209 -10.24 24.35 10.82
N ALA A 210 -10.83 24.47 9.63
CA ALA A 210 -11.83 23.53 9.15
C ALA A 210 -11.23 22.11 9.12
N PRO A 211 -12.02 21.06 9.43
CA PRO A 211 -11.55 19.68 9.40
C PRO A 211 -11.01 19.35 8.00
N GLN A 212 -9.76 18.92 7.96
CA GLN A 212 -9.07 18.52 6.72
C GLN A 212 -9.66 17.20 6.20
N PRO A 213 -9.77 17.00 4.86
CA PRO A 213 -10.14 15.71 4.31
C PRO A 213 -9.11 14.64 4.70
N VAL A 214 -9.58 13.52 5.25
CA VAL A 214 -8.77 12.32 5.50
C VAL A 214 -8.34 11.75 4.16
N ARG A 215 -7.10 11.26 4.01
CA ARG A 215 -6.56 10.71 2.76
C ARG A 215 -6.20 9.24 3.00
N LEU A 216 -6.52 8.33 2.07
CA LEU A 216 -5.95 6.97 1.99
C LEU A 216 -4.46 7.11 1.67
N THR A 217 -3.65 7.40 2.67
CA THR A 217 -2.37 8.06 2.37
C THR A 217 -1.24 7.08 2.06
N LYS A 218 -1.34 5.82 2.50
CA LYS A 218 -0.23 4.86 2.39
C LYS A 218 -0.63 3.46 2.86
N VAL A 219 -0.15 2.44 2.17
CA VAL A 219 -0.17 1.05 2.62
C VAL A 219 1.25 0.68 3.05
N THR A 220 1.46 0.53 4.35
CA THR A 220 2.75 0.05 4.87
C THR A 220 2.75 -1.46 4.99
N LEU A 221 3.68 -2.13 4.30
CA LEU A 221 3.90 -3.57 4.41
C LEU A 221 4.84 -3.86 5.58
N THR A 222 4.49 -4.86 6.40
CA THR A 222 5.29 -5.32 7.54
C THR A 222 5.62 -6.80 7.41
N LYS A 223 6.26 -7.40 8.42
CA LYS A 223 6.46 -8.87 8.45
C LYS A 223 5.14 -9.61 8.65
N GLU A 224 4.24 -9.01 9.42
CA GLU A 224 2.93 -9.55 9.78
C GLU A 224 1.92 -9.39 8.63
N ALA A 225 2.07 -8.34 7.82
CA ALA A 225 1.28 -8.09 6.63
C ALA A 225 2.21 -7.79 5.42
N PRO A 226 2.84 -8.83 4.85
CA PRO A 226 3.90 -8.64 3.86
C PRO A 226 3.40 -8.43 2.44
N SER A 227 2.09 -8.42 2.17
CA SER A 227 1.59 -8.37 0.81
C SER A 227 0.30 -7.59 0.66
N VAL A 228 0.15 -6.92 -0.48
CA VAL A 228 -1.07 -6.20 -0.87
C VAL A 228 -1.37 -6.40 -2.36
N SER A 229 -2.64 -6.51 -2.71
CA SER A 229 -3.10 -6.49 -4.11
C SER A 229 -3.16 -5.06 -4.62
N LEU A 230 -2.50 -4.78 -5.75
CA LEU A 230 -2.56 -3.48 -6.43
C LEU A 230 -3.98 -3.20 -6.94
N THR A 231 -4.73 -4.24 -7.29
CA THR A 231 -6.16 -4.14 -7.67
C THR A 231 -6.98 -3.57 -6.53
N LYS A 232 -6.78 -4.08 -5.30
CA LYS A 232 -7.48 -3.59 -4.10
C LYS A 232 -7.14 -2.13 -3.76
N GLN A 233 -5.99 -1.65 -4.23
CA GLN A 233 -5.53 -0.28 -4.00
C GLN A 233 -5.85 0.68 -5.15
N GLY A 234 -6.51 0.22 -6.22
CA GLY A 234 -6.84 1.04 -7.39
C GLY A 234 -5.68 1.27 -8.37
N GLY A 235 -4.55 0.58 -8.19
CA GLY A 235 -3.32 0.78 -8.97
C GLY A 235 -3.07 -0.28 -10.02
N THR A 236 -3.97 -0.43 -10.99
CA THR A 236 -3.89 -1.45 -12.06
C THR A 236 -3.69 -0.87 -13.46
N SER A 237 -3.38 0.43 -13.55
CA SER A 237 -3.12 1.14 -14.80
C SER A 237 -2.13 2.30 -14.56
N GLY A 238 -1.49 2.75 -15.64
CA GLY A 238 -0.48 3.80 -15.62
C GLY A 238 0.87 3.34 -15.08
N ALA A 239 1.70 4.30 -14.66
CA ALA A 239 3.05 4.02 -14.17
C ALA A 239 3.05 3.60 -12.70
N LEU A 240 3.82 2.57 -12.33
CA LEU A 240 4.20 2.25 -10.96
C LEU A 240 5.65 2.64 -10.72
N ARG A 241 5.87 3.72 -9.97
CA ARG A 241 7.20 4.22 -9.66
C ARG A 241 7.70 3.60 -8.36
N VAL A 242 8.77 2.84 -8.47
CA VAL A 242 9.51 2.25 -7.36
C VAL A 242 10.66 3.19 -7.02
N ASN A 243 10.73 3.56 -5.76
CA ASN A 243 11.75 4.44 -5.22
C ASN A 243 12.47 3.77 -4.06
N LEU A 244 13.80 3.90 -4.05
CA LEU A 244 14.63 3.54 -2.91
C LEU A 244 15.24 4.79 -2.31
N ASN A 245 14.90 5.05 -1.05
CA ASN A 245 15.54 6.10 -0.24
C ASN A 245 16.32 5.45 0.90
N TRP A 246 17.53 5.92 1.17
CA TRP A 246 18.42 5.32 2.17
C TRP A 246 19.20 6.36 2.97
N GLU A 247 19.52 6.01 4.21
CA GLU A 247 20.33 6.80 5.12
C GLU A 247 21.32 5.88 5.88
N THR A 248 22.57 6.32 6.03
CA THR A 248 23.54 5.66 6.93
C THR A 248 23.39 6.19 8.35
N ARG A 249 23.38 5.31 9.37
CA ARG A 249 23.47 5.77 10.76
C ARG A 249 24.80 6.51 10.98
N LYS A 250 24.74 7.75 11.49
CA LYS A 250 25.93 8.47 11.96
C LYS A 250 26.58 7.64 13.07
N GLN A 251 27.75 7.07 12.81
CA GLN A 251 28.54 6.44 13.85
C GLN A 251 28.99 7.54 14.85
N PHE A 252 28.71 7.33 16.13
CA PHE A 252 29.09 8.25 17.20
C PHE A 252 30.59 8.61 17.10
N LYS A 253 30.92 9.91 17.16
CA LYS A 253 32.29 10.41 17.36
C LYS A 253 32.79 10.00 18.75
N GLY A 254 33.16 8.73 18.91
CA GLY A 254 33.89 8.23 20.07
C GLY A 254 35.32 8.78 20.09
N TRP A 255 35.88 8.87 21.29
CA TRP A 255 37.13 9.53 21.70
C TRP A 255 38.44 8.95 21.09
N GLY A 256 38.40 8.40 19.87
CA GLY A 256 39.49 7.69 19.19
C GLY A 256 40.08 8.38 17.95
N ALA A 257 39.65 9.60 17.62
CA ALA A 257 40.06 10.32 16.40
C ALA A 257 41.54 10.80 16.36
N LYS A 258 42.41 10.31 17.25
CA LYS A 258 43.83 10.71 17.35
C LYS A 258 44.85 9.73 16.73
N LEU A 259 44.41 8.59 16.20
CA LEU A 259 45.28 7.66 15.47
C LEU A 259 44.82 7.59 14.01
N GLY A 260 45.50 8.37 13.16
CA GLY A 260 45.20 8.63 11.76
C GLY A 260 45.11 7.40 10.85
N ARG A 261 44.02 6.63 10.96
CA ARG A 261 43.49 5.82 9.88
C ARG A 261 42.39 6.61 9.20
N ALA A 262 42.52 6.79 7.89
CA ALA A 262 41.49 7.39 7.05
C ALA A 262 40.17 6.64 7.29
N VAL A 263 39.26 7.29 8.00
CA VAL A 263 37.87 6.85 8.15
C VAL A 263 37.19 7.25 6.85
N ALA A 264 36.76 6.26 6.07
CA ALA A 264 35.99 6.48 4.85
C ALA A 264 34.82 7.42 5.18
N THR A 265 34.89 8.63 4.65
CA THR A 265 33.81 9.62 4.73
C THR A 265 32.66 9.14 3.85
N HIS A 266 31.43 9.50 4.24
CA HIS A 266 30.12 9.09 3.70
C HIS A 266 29.85 9.32 2.18
N ALA A 267 30.87 9.37 1.30
CA ALA A 267 30.74 9.80 -0.09
C ALA A 267 30.83 8.68 -1.15
N ASP A 268 31.11 7.42 -0.76
CA ASP A 268 31.47 6.38 -1.74
C ASP A 268 30.46 5.22 -1.84
N LEU A 269 29.31 5.27 -1.15
CA LEU A 269 28.30 4.19 -1.22
C LEU A 269 27.43 4.33 -2.48
N ASP A 270 27.59 3.38 -3.40
CA ASP A 270 26.81 3.28 -4.64
C ASP A 270 25.83 2.10 -4.54
N LEU A 271 24.53 2.40 -4.45
CA LEU A 271 23.46 1.40 -4.40
C LEU A 271 22.75 1.38 -5.75
N ASP A 272 22.69 0.20 -6.38
CA ASP A 272 22.02 0.00 -7.65
C ASP A 272 20.68 -0.71 -7.47
N LEU A 273 19.59 -0.05 -7.87
CA LEU A 273 18.26 -0.59 -7.98
C LEU A 273 18.14 -1.40 -9.29
N CYS A 274 17.66 -2.63 -9.14
CA CYS A 274 17.56 -3.60 -10.24
C CYS A 274 16.19 -4.29 -10.21
N ALA A 275 15.78 -4.85 -11.34
CA ALA A 275 14.62 -5.75 -11.42
C ALA A 275 14.89 -6.97 -12.28
N LEU A 276 14.60 -8.17 -11.76
CA LEU A 276 14.41 -9.36 -12.60
C LEU A 276 12.96 -9.38 -13.08
N TYR A 277 12.74 -9.68 -14.36
CA TYR A 277 11.38 -9.79 -14.91
C TYR A 277 11.17 -11.15 -15.59
N GLU A 278 9.93 -11.60 -15.55
CA GLU A 278 9.43 -12.71 -16.35
C GLU A 278 8.09 -12.28 -16.95
N LEU A 279 7.97 -12.36 -18.27
CA LEU A 279 6.75 -12.06 -19.00
C LEU A 279 5.89 -13.33 -19.13
N THR A 280 4.59 -13.15 -19.41
CA THR A 280 3.63 -14.25 -19.58
C THR A 280 3.93 -15.12 -20.80
N ASP A 281 4.71 -14.62 -21.77
CA ASP A 281 5.23 -15.40 -22.91
C ASP A 281 6.53 -16.18 -22.61
N GLY A 282 7.01 -16.13 -21.36
CA GLY A 282 8.20 -16.85 -20.90
C GLY A 282 9.52 -16.12 -21.10
N ARG A 283 9.54 -14.94 -21.74
CA ARG A 283 10.75 -14.11 -21.80
C ARG A 283 11.15 -13.64 -20.41
N LYS A 284 12.44 -13.73 -20.13
CA LYS A 284 13.05 -13.34 -18.86
C LYS A 284 14.23 -12.43 -19.11
N GLY A 285 14.51 -11.55 -18.15
CA GLY A 285 15.71 -10.73 -18.19
C GLY A 285 15.88 -9.91 -16.93
N VAL A 286 16.79 -8.95 -17.01
CA VAL A 286 17.10 -8.01 -15.95
C VAL A 286 17.02 -6.59 -16.48
N VAL A 287 16.51 -5.68 -15.66
CA VAL A 287 16.65 -4.24 -15.79
C VAL A 287 17.64 -3.76 -14.72
N GLN A 288 18.74 -3.15 -15.13
CA GLN A 288 19.83 -2.69 -14.26
C GLN A 288 20.77 -1.74 -15.02
N ALA A 289 21.51 -0.91 -14.29
CA ALA A 289 22.57 -0.07 -14.86
C ALA A 289 23.74 -0.90 -15.42
N LEU A 290 24.10 -1.99 -14.75
CA LEU A 290 25.20 -2.87 -15.17
C LEU A 290 24.93 -3.51 -16.55
N GLY A 291 25.80 -3.21 -17.52
CA GLY A 291 25.63 -3.68 -18.90
C GLY A 291 24.61 -2.87 -19.72
N ASN A 292 24.24 -1.66 -19.26
CA ASN A 292 23.33 -0.73 -19.94
C ASN A 292 21.93 -1.33 -20.22
N ALA A 293 21.42 -2.16 -19.31
CA ALA A 293 20.12 -2.82 -19.44
C ALA A 293 19.00 -2.00 -18.80
N PHE A 294 18.81 -0.74 -19.22
CA PHE A 294 17.85 0.18 -18.59
C PHE A 294 16.37 -0.13 -18.89
N GLY A 295 16.08 -0.99 -19.86
CA GLY A 295 14.70 -1.38 -20.20
C GLY A 295 13.93 -0.32 -21.00
N SER A 296 12.60 -0.44 -21.04
CA SER A 296 11.70 0.43 -21.79
C SER A 296 10.29 0.34 -21.20
N LEU A 297 9.55 1.45 -21.19
CA LEU A 297 8.12 1.46 -20.82
C LEU A 297 7.18 1.19 -21.99
N ALA A 298 7.64 1.42 -23.23
CA ALA A 298 6.82 1.31 -24.44
C ALA A 298 6.93 -0.05 -25.13
N GLN A 299 8.03 -0.77 -24.88
CA GLN A 299 8.30 -2.09 -25.43
C GLN A 299 8.69 -3.04 -24.28
N PRO A 300 8.61 -4.37 -24.46
CA PRO A 300 9.14 -5.31 -23.49
C PRO A 300 10.55 -4.89 -23.03
N PRO A 301 10.81 -4.81 -21.70
CA PRO A 301 10.07 -5.46 -20.61
C PRO A 301 8.94 -4.65 -19.96
N TYR A 302 8.59 -3.47 -20.46
CA TYR A 302 7.64 -2.54 -19.82
C TYR A 302 8.10 -2.05 -18.43
N ILE A 303 9.41 -2.11 -18.19
CA ILE A 303 10.09 -1.69 -16.97
C ILE A 303 11.26 -0.84 -17.40
N HIS A 304 11.47 0.30 -16.75
CA HIS A 304 12.54 1.23 -17.05
C HIS A 304 13.25 1.68 -15.77
N LEU A 305 14.59 1.71 -15.80
CA LEU A 305 15.42 2.32 -14.77
C LEU A 305 15.84 3.71 -15.23
N ASP A 306 15.52 4.74 -14.45
CA ASP A 306 15.66 6.14 -14.88
C ASP A 306 17.12 6.61 -14.99
N GLY A 307 18.05 5.93 -14.32
CA GLY A 307 19.48 6.23 -14.35
C GLY A 307 20.26 5.47 -13.27
N ASP A 308 21.53 5.83 -13.14
CA ASP A 308 22.51 5.33 -12.15
C ASP A 308 22.91 6.54 -11.28
N ASP A 309 22.30 6.72 -10.09
CA ASP A 309 22.62 7.87 -9.20
C ASP A 309 23.78 7.55 -8.27
N ARG A 310 24.98 7.68 -8.84
CA ARG A 310 26.28 7.39 -8.21
C ARG A 310 26.64 8.26 -7.00
N THR A 311 25.82 9.25 -6.66
CA THR A 311 26.19 10.30 -5.70
C THR A 311 25.27 10.37 -4.48
N GLY A 312 24.11 9.70 -4.53
CA GLY A 312 23.03 9.94 -3.56
C GLY A 312 22.60 11.41 -3.49
N ALA A 313 22.94 12.23 -4.50
CA ALA A 313 22.74 13.68 -4.47
C ALA A 313 21.37 14.09 -5.03
N LEU A 314 20.65 13.19 -5.71
CA LEU A 314 19.24 13.43 -5.97
C LEU A 314 18.49 13.27 -4.66
N SER A 315 17.85 14.34 -4.20
CA SER A 315 16.96 14.35 -3.03
C SER A 315 15.83 13.30 -3.09
N THR A 316 15.66 12.64 -4.24
CA THR A 316 14.64 11.65 -4.54
C THR A 316 15.17 10.22 -4.66
N GLY A 317 16.47 9.91 -4.54
CA GLY A 317 17.01 8.54 -4.70
C GLY A 317 16.86 7.91 -6.10
N GLU A 318 17.14 6.60 -6.21
CA GLU A 318 17.03 5.83 -7.46
C GLU A 318 15.60 5.41 -7.78
N ASN A 319 15.24 5.41 -9.06
CA ASN A 319 13.88 5.20 -9.52
C ASN A 319 13.79 4.14 -10.61
N LEU A 320 12.88 3.18 -10.42
CA LEU A 320 12.49 2.20 -11.41
C LEU A 320 10.99 2.32 -11.67
N THR A 321 10.58 2.37 -12.92
CA THR A 321 9.18 2.50 -13.31
C THR A 321 8.70 1.22 -13.98
N VAL A 322 7.55 0.69 -13.56
CA VAL A 322 6.84 -0.42 -14.21
C VAL A 322 5.58 0.14 -14.88
N ASN A 323 5.35 -0.16 -16.16
CA ASN A 323 4.14 0.26 -16.86
C ASN A 323 3.01 -0.77 -16.65
N LEU A 324 2.02 -0.41 -15.82
CA LEU A 324 0.91 -1.28 -15.45
C LEU A 324 -0.18 -1.39 -16.52
N ASP A 325 -0.16 -0.55 -17.56
CA ASP A 325 -1.04 -0.72 -18.73
C ASP A 325 -0.72 -2.03 -19.48
N HIS A 326 0.47 -2.60 -19.22
CA HIS A 326 0.89 -3.90 -19.73
C HIS A 326 0.90 -5.00 -18.66
N LYS A 327 0.17 -4.85 -17.55
CA LYS A 327 0.14 -5.83 -16.44
C LYS A 327 -0.14 -7.27 -16.89
N ASP A 328 -1.00 -7.48 -17.88
CA ASP A 328 -1.35 -8.81 -18.40
C ASP A 328 -0.19 -9.51 -19.14
N ARG A 329 0.89 -8.76 -19.42
CA ARG A 329 2.15 -9.29 -19.98
C ARG A 329 3.16 -9.64 -18.90
N LEU A 330 2.97 -9.20 -17.66
CA LEU A 330 3.90 -9.41 -16.55
C LEU A 330 3.49 -10.65 -15.77
N ARG A 331 4.36 -11.66 -15.72
CA ARG A 331 4.15 -12.83 -14.86
C ARG A 331 4.68 -12.57 -13.45
N ARG A 332 5.91 -12.06 -13.36
CA ARG A 332 6.52 -11.63 -12.09
C ARG A 332 7.66 -10.64 -12.31
N VAL A 333 7.83 -9.73 -11.37
CA VAL A 333 8.91 -8.75 -11.32
C VAL A 333 9.50 -8.75 -9.91
N LEU A 334 10.77 -9.08 -9.77
CA LEU A 334 11.49 -9.03 -8.50
C LEU A 334 12.39 -7.81 -8.48
N ILE A 335 12.07 -6.86 -7.62
CA ILE A 335 12.87 -5.67 -7.37
C ILE A 335 13.91 -6.01 -6.30
N PHE A 336 15.17 -5.67 -6.55
CA PHE A 336 16.27 -5.88 -5.62
C PHE A 336 17.27 -4.74 -5.71
N VAL A 337 18.08 -4.57 -4.68
CA VAL A 337 19.17 -3.59 -4.63
C VAL A 337 20.49 -4.29 -4.41
N THR A 338 21.54 -3.81 -5.06
CA THR A 338 22.92 -4.28 -4.87
C THR A 338 23.83 -3.16 -4.43
N ILE A 339 24.79 -3.47 -3.56
CA ILE A 339 25.91 -2.56 -3.30
C ILE A 339 26.90 -2.74 -4.45
N TYR A 340 27.03 -1.71 -5.29
CA TYR A 340 27.99 -1.70 -6.38
C TYR A 340 29.39 -1.32 -5.87
N GLU A 341 29.48 -0.24 -5.09
CA GLU A 341 30.73 0.26 -4.50
C GLU A 341 30.53 0.81 -3.09
N GLY A 342 31.62 0.96 -2.32
CA GLY A 342 31.63 1.71 -1.07
C GLY A 342 31.33 0.93 0.22
N ALA A 343 30.59 -0.19 0.15
CA ALA A 343 30.30 -1.00 1.33
C ALA A 343 30.42 -2.51 1.08
N ARG A 344 30.70 -3.24 2.16
CA ARG A 344 30.77 -4.72 2.16
C ARG A 344 29.47 -5.37 2.61
N SER A 345 28.55 -4.61 3.18
CA SER A 345 27.25 -5.11 3.65
C SER A 345 26.25 -3.98 3.94
N PHE A 346 24.96 -4.33 4.05
CA PHE A 346 23.89 -3.41 4.48
C PHE A 346 23.81 -3.12 6.00
N ALA A 347 24.75 -3.59 6.83
CA ALA A 347 24.64 -3.58 8.30
C ALA A 347 24.33 -2.20 8.94
N ASP A 348 24.77 -1.10 8.33
CA ASP A 348 24.60 0.26 8.87
C ASP A 348 23.62 1.13 8.07
N LEU A 349 22.84 0.52 7.18
CA LEU A 349 21.90 1.19 6.29
C LEU A 349 20.46 1.07 6.77
N HIS A 350 19.75 2.19 6.75
CA HIS A 350 18.29 2.24 6.87
C HIS A 350 17.74 2.67 5.53
N ALA A 351 16.95 1.80 4.90
CA ALA A 351 16.33 2.10 3.63
C ALA A 351 14.81 1.94 3.70
N THR A 352 14.11 2.84 3.02
CA THR A 352 12.67 2.77 2.82
C THR A 352 12.41 2.62 1.33
N VAL A 353 11.61 1.62 0.99
CA VAL A 353 11.16 1.36 -0.37
C VAL A 353 9.75 1.92 -0.49
N THR A 354 9.48 2.69 -1.53
CA THR A 354 8.14 3.18 -1.86
C THR A 354 7.77 2.74 -3.26
N LEU A 355 6.63 2.08 -3.42
CA LEU A 355 6.00 1.76 -4.69
C LEU A 355 4.77 2.68 -4.84
N GLN A 356 4.89 3.68 -5.69
CA GLN A 356 3.87 4.67 -5.96
C GLN A 356 3.17 4.34 -7.28
N PRO A 357 2.00 3.69 -7.27
CA PRO A 357 1.21 3.57 -8.48
C PRO A 357 0.70 4.96 -8.87
N GLN A 358 0.55 5.18 -10.18
CA GLN A 358 -0.02 6.41 -10.72
C GLN A 358 -1.46 6.55 -10.24
N ASN A 359 -2.24 5.49 -10.30
CA ASN A 359 -3.59 5.48 -9.75
C ASN A 359 -3.56 4.65 -8.46
N GLY A 360 -4.18 5.10 -7.37
CA GLY A 360 -4.28 4.30 -6.14
C GLY A 360 -3.26 4.60 -5.05
N ALA A 361 -3.33 3.82 -3.96
CA ALA A 361 -2.56 4.09 -2.75
C ALA A 361 -1.06 3.76 -2.90
N ALA A 362 -0.20 4.64 -2.38
CA ALA A 362 1.23 4.40 -2.25
C ALA A 362 1.48 3.19 -1.34
N ILE A 363 2.44 2.34 -1.68
CA ILE A 363 2.87 1.22 -0.85
C ILE A 363 4.26 1.51 -0.35
N ASP A 364 4.54 1.29 0.93
CA ASP A 364 5.90 1.43 1.45
C ASP A 364 6.27 0.35 2.45
N PHE A 365 7.57 0.19 2.66
CA PHE A 365 8.12 -0.58 3.76
C PHE A 365 9.57 -0.20 4.01
N SER A 366 10.01 -0.36 5.25
CA SER A 366 11.42 -0.23 5.60
C SER A 366 12.12 -1.59 5.55
N LEU A 367 13.40 -1.57 5.23
CA LEU A 367 14.26 -2.74 5.36
C LEU A 367 14.56 -3.03 6.82
N ASP A 368 14.64 -4.32 7.15
CA ASP A 368 15.07 -4.78 8.46
C ASP A 368 16.58 -4.56 8.64
N GLU A 369 17.07 -4.63 9.89
CA GLU A 369 18.51 -4.61 10.15
C GLU A 369 19.23 -5.76 9.42
N CYS A 370 20.31 -5.44 8.71
CA CYS A 370 21.12 -6.45 8.04
C CYS A 370 22.12 -7.05 9.02
N THR A 371 21.87 -8.27 9.46
CA THR A 371 22.73 -9.01 10.42
C THR A 371 23.72 -9.95 9.74
N VAL A 372 23.80 -9.93 8.41
CA VAL A 372 24.64 -10.81 7.59
C VAL A 372 25.56 -9.99 6.66
N PRO A 373 26.69 -10.54 6.19
CA PRO A 373 27.58 -9.84 5.25
C PRO A 373 27.01 -9.90 3.83
N SER A 374 25.87 -9.24 3.61
CA SER A 374 25.13 -9.26 2.34
C SER A 374 25.32 -7.96 1.56
N THR A 375 25.71 -8.08 0.29
CA THR A 375 25.76 -6.97 -0.67
C THR A 375 24.53 -6.93 -1.59
N VAL A 376 23.49 -7.73 -1.31
CA VAL A 376 22.26 -7.75 -2.10
C VAL A 376 21.01 -8.00 -1.24
N CYS A 377 19.99 -7.17 -1.46
CA CYS A 377 18.72 -7.28 -0.77
C CYS A 377 17.58 -7.38 -1.78
N ALA A 378 16.79 -8.46 -1.71
CA ALA A 378 15.53 -8.54 -2.43
C ALA A 378 14.50 -7.66 -1.71
N LEU A 379 13.92 -6.70 -2.43
CA LEU A 379 13.07 -5.65 -1.86
C LEU A 379 11.60 -6.07 -1.91
N ALA A 380 11.07 -6.23 -3.13
CA ALA A 380 9.68 -6.55 -3.37
C ALA A 380 9.52 -7.50 -4.55
N LEU A 381 8.59 -8.43 -4.45
CA LEU A 381 8.16 -9.31 -5.53
C LEU A 381 6.75 -8.92 -5.97
N ILE A 382 6.61 -8.55 -7.23
CA ILE A 382 5.33 -8.30 -7.89
C ILE A 382 4.97 -9.56 -8.68
N THR A 383 3.79 -10.12 -8.48
CA THR A 383 3.32 -11.33 -9.18
C THR A 383 1.91 -11.16 -9.69
N ASP A 384 1.64 -11.73 -10.86
CA ASP A 384 0.28 -11.99 -11.32
C ASP A 384 -0.45 -12.87 -10.28
N ASP A 385 -1.66 -12.46 -9.90
CA ASP A 385 -2.52 -13.20 -8.98
C ASP A 385 -3.39 -14.27 -9.68
N GLY A 386 -3.33 -14.35 -11.01
CA GLY A 386 -4.11 -15.28 -11.83
C GLY A 386 -5.54 -14.82 -12.10
N GLY A 387 -5.97 -13.69 -11.53
CA GLY A 387 -7.26 -13.04 -11.76
C GLY A 387 -7.18 -11.79 -12.64
N GLY A 388 -6.02 -11.49 -13.23
CA GLY A 388 -5.76 -10.27 -13.99
C GLY A 388 -5.33 -9.08 -13.13
N GLY A 389 -5.03 -9.33 -11.85
CA GLY A 389 -4.46 -8.36 -10.93
C GLY A 389 -2.98 -8.64 -10.65
N LEU A 390 -2.35 -7.72 -9.92
CA LEU A 390 -0.97 -7.85 -9.47
C LEU A 390 -0.93 -7.76 -7.95
N THR A 391 -0.14 -8.63 -7.32
CA THR A 391 0.15 -8.57 -5.88
C THR A 391 1.59 -8.11 -5.68
N VAL A 392 1.79 -7.14 -4.78
CA VAL A 392 3.10 -6.72 -4.29
C VAL A 392 3.37 -7.43 -2.96
N ARG A 393 4.48 -8.14 -2.86
CA ARG A 393 4.97 -8.75 -1.61
C ARG A 393 6.30 -8.12 -1.19
N ARG A 394 6.37 -7.64 0.05
CA ARG A 394 7.59 -7.26 0.76
C ARG A 394 8.45 -8.51 0.95
N GLU A 395 9.64 -8.49 0.36
CA GLU A 395 10.66 -9.51 0.58
C GLU A 395 11.61 -9.08 1.70
N ALA A 396 12.14 -7.86 1.62
CA ALA A 396 13.14 -7.30 2.54
C ALA A 396 14.19 -8.34 3.00
N ARG A 397 14.69 -9.12 2.04
CA ARG A 397 15.49 -10.33 2.29
C ARG A 397 16.93 -10.11 1.84
N TYR A 398 17.83 -10.07 2.80
CA TYR A 398 19.28 -10.08 2.55
C TYR A 398 19.74 -11.47 2.08
N LEU A 399 20.44 -11.51 0.96
CA LEU A 399 21.04 -12.73 0.43
C LEU A 399 22.56 -12.62 0.49
N VAL A 400 23.24 -13.66 0.94
CA VAL A 400 24.70 -13.68 1.01
C VAL A 400 25.24 -14.31 -0.27
N PRO A 401 25.93 -13.54 -1.15
CA PRO A 401 26.52 -14.12 -2.35
C PRO A 401 27.62 -15.11 -1.98
N GLU A 402 27.63 -16.25 -2.67
CA GLU A 402 28.75 -17.18 -2.61
C GLU A 402 30.00 -16.55 -3.25
N ARG A 403 31.17 -17.04 -2.84
CA ARG A 403 32.44 -16.53 -3.38
C ARG A 403 32.50 -16.72 -4.90
N GLY A 404 32.69 -15.62 -5.62
CA GLY A 404 32.78 -15.63 -7.09
C GLY A 404 31.42 -15.64 -7.80
N VAL A 405 30.32 -15.60 -7.05
CA VAL A 405 28.97 -15.46 -7.60
C VAL A 405 28.53 -13.99 -7.48
N SER A 406 28.10 -13.41 -8.61
CA SER A 406 27.59 -12.03 -8.63
C SER A 406 26.27 -11.90 -7.85
N PRO A 407 25.98 -10.75 -7.23
CA PRO A 407 24.68 -10.44 -6.62
C PRO A 407 23.45 -10.86 -7.44
N GLN A 408 23.46 -10.56 -8.74
CA GLN A 408 22.36 -10.87 -9.66
C GLN A 408 22.10 -12.39 -9.78
N ARG A 409 23.17 -13.18 -9.95
CA ARG A 409 23.09 -14.65 -9.96
C ARG A 409 22.60 -15.20 -8.62
N THR A 410 22.99 -14.60 -7.51
CA THR A 410 22.50 -15.00 -6.18
C THR A 410 20.99 -14.80 -6.06
N VAL A 411 20.46 -13.66 -6.53
CA VAL A 411 19.03 -13.39 -6.55
C VAL A 411 18.30 -14.34 -7.50
N ASP A 412 18.81 -14.53 -8.71
CA ASP A 412 18.25 -15.46 -9.70
C ASP A 412 18.11 -16.87 -9.13
N ALA A 413 19.18 -17.41 -8.53
CA ALA A 413 19.15 -18.73 -7.91
C ALA A 413 18.17 -18.80 -6.73
N ALA A 414 18.13 -17.79 -5.87
CA ALA A 414 17.27 -17.76 -4.69
C ALA A 414 15.76 -17.72 -5.02
N TYR A 415 15.38 -17.11 -6.16
CA TYR A 415 13.99 -16.95 -6.59
C TYR A 415 13.62 -17.83 -7.80
N GLY A 416 14.54 -18.66 -8.28
CA GLY A 416 14.31 -19.63 -9.34
C GLY A 416 13.94 -18.97 -10.68
N TRP A 417 14.67 -17.94 -11.11
CA TRP A 417 14.48 -17.36 -12.45
C TRP A 417 15.06 -18.28 -13.53
N GLY A 418 16.21 -18.89 -13.27
CA GLY A 418 16.90 -19.82 -14.16
C GLY A 418 17.49 -19.12 -15.38
N MET A 419 18.10 -17.95 -15.20
CA MET A 419 18.68 -17.18 -16.31
C MET A 419 20.14 -17.55 -16.57
N ASN A 420 20.56 -17.36 -17.81
CA ASN A 420 21.96 -17.48 -18.20
C ASN A 420 22.64 -16.11 -18.12
N TRP A 421 23.67 -16.01 -17.29
CA TRP A 421 24.37 -14.76 -17.02
C TRP A 421 25.74 -14.72 -17.69
N THR A 422 26.15 -13.55 -18.15
CA THR A 422 27.51 -13.25 -18.63
C THR A 422 28.10 -12.10 -17.81
N PRO A 423 29.44 -12.00 -17.68
CA PRO A 423 30.06 -10.84 -17.05
C PRO A 423 29.66 -9.54 -17.75
N GLY A 424 29.30 -8.52 -16.98
CA GLY A 424 28.98 -7.17 -17.44
C GLY A 424 29.91 -6.14 -16.80
N ARG A 425 29.95 -4.94 -17.38
CA ARG A 425 30.60 -3.75 -16.81
C ARG A 425 29.66 -2.56 -16.97
N LYS A 426 29.70 -1.62 -16.03
CA LYS A 426 29.05 -0.30 -16.20
C LYS A 426 29.78 0.47 -17.31
#